data_AF-A0A3P6N9Y9-F1
#
_entry.id   AF-A0A3P6N9Y9-F1
#
_cell.length_a   1.000
_cell.length_b   1.000
_cell.length_c   1.000
_cell.angle_alpha   90.00
_cell.angle_beta   90.00
_cell.angle_gamma   90.00
#
_symmetry.space_group_name_H-M   'P 1'
#
loop_
_entity.id
_entity.type
_entity.pdbx_description
1 polymer ?
#
loop_
_entity_poly.entity_id
_entity_poly.type
_entity_poly.pdbx_seq_one_letter_code
_entity_poly.pdbx_strand_id
1 'polypeptide(L)'
;MPFFHNLKVLKLDGFESRKSAGRGCAHRIEIPPIRQLRKLEVFEMQCKSDSLFRILCSMHETQTILPHLKRVNLGVKHCAAAYPELLIWFLRTHRSLECVHIYNALFATSDQLRRFYNALMLLPFLVELNLSTCTSCDRVDHTMQAQFSKAMQAKGIRQEGIVRSLRFDPDSNH
;
A
#
# COMPACT_ATOMS: atom_id res chain seq x y z
N MET A 1 24.07 8.36 10.93
CA MET A 1 23.29 7.31 11.63
C MET A 1 23.36 6.00 10.84
N PRO A 2 24.36 5.14 11.08
CA PRO A 2 24.61 3.91 10.31
C PRO A 2 23.79 2.68 10.76
N PHE A 3 23.04 2.78 11.87
CA PHE A 3 22.44 1.61 12.55
C PHE A 3 21.46 0.79 11.71
N PHE A 4 20.76 1.38 10.74
CA PHE A 4 19.70 0.67 10.01
C PHE A 4 20.04 0.32 8.56
N HIS A 5 21.27 0.55 8.11
CA HIS A 5 21.65 0.28 6.72
C HIS A 5 21.52 -1.22 6.34
N ASN A 6 21.75 -2.10 7.31
CA ASN A 6 21.66 -3.55 7.13
C ASN A 6 20.30 -4.14 7.54
N LEU A 7 19.32 -3.30 7.89
CA LEU A 7 17.99 -3.78 8.25
C LEU A 7 17.31 -4.37 7.01
N LYS A 8 16.99 -5.67 7.07
CA LYS A 8 16.30 -6.40 6.01
C LYS A 8 14.78 -6.47 6.20
N VAL A 9 14.34 -6.44 7.45
CA VAL A 9 12.92 -6.58 7.80
C VAL A 9 12.53 -5.43 8.69
N LEU A 10 11.49 -4.70 8.32
CA LEU A 10 10.88 -3.66 9.13
C LEU A 10 9.41 -4.01 9.30
N LYS A 11 8.99 -4.20 10.55
CA LYS A 11 7.60 -4.41 10.94
C LYS A 11 7.16 -3.28 11.86
N LEU A 12 6.07 -2.62 11.53
CA LEU A 12 5.53 -1.49 12.26
C LEU A 12 4.07 -1.76 12.62
N ASP A 13 3.85 -2.54 13.67
CA ASP A 13 2.52 -2.88 14.17
C ASP A 13 2.03 -1.81 15.14
N GLY A 14 0.92 -1.16 14.81
CA GLY A 14 0.34 -0.10 15.64
C GLY A 14 1.18 1.18 15.70
N PHE A 15 2.16 1.37 14.81
CA PHE A 15 2.95 2.60 14.76
C PHE A 15 2.05 3.81 14.44
N GLU A 16 2.13 4.82 15.29
CA GLU A 16 1.41 6.07 15.12
C GLU A 16 2.37 7.22 14.88
N SER A 17 2.25 7.84 13.71
CA SER A 17 3.03 9.01 13.36
C SER A 17 2.56 10.23 14.15
N ARG A 18 3.31 10.58 15.19
CA ARG A 18 3.01 11.74 16.04
C ARG A 18 3.39 13.04 15.34
N LYS A 19 2.52 14.05 15.47
CA LYS A 19 2.86 15.45 15.17
C LYS A 19 3.31 16.10 16.47
N SER A 20 4.58 16.51 16.55
CA SER A 20 5.06 17.35 17.62
C SER A 20 5.20 18.80 17.14
N ALA A 21 4.89 19.75 18.02
CA ALA A 21 5.16 21.15 17.76
C ALA A 21 6.68 21.38 17.82
N GLY A 22 7.28 21.75 16.69
CA GLY A 22 8.65 22.25 16.64
C GLY A 22 8.70 23.75 16.95
N ARG A 23 9.92 24.29 17.16
CA ARG A 23 10.12 25.73 17.30
C ARG A 23 9.71 26.45 16.00
N GLY A 24 8.98 27.57 16.12
CA GLY A 24 8.62 28.44 14.99
C GLY A 24 7.46 27.95 14.11
N CYS A 25 6.40 27.37 14.70
CA CYS A 25 5.23 26.83 13.98
C CYS A 25 5.53 25.67 13.00
N ALA A 26 6.74 25.12 13.01
CA ALA A 26 7.08 23.93 12.23
C ALA A 26 6.56 22.67 12.91
N HIS A 27 5.66 21.92 12.28
CA HIS A 27 5.24 20.62 12.78
C HIS A 27 6.27 19.55 12.39
N ARG A 28 6.78 18.79 13.37
CA ARG A 28 7.63 17.62 13.10
C ARG A 28 6.76 16.37 13.09
N ILE A 29 6.81 15.64 11.99
CA ILE A 29 6.16 14.35 11.84
C ILE A 29 7.22 13.29 12.12
N GLU A 30 7.01 12.46 13.13
CA GLU A 30 7.86 11.30 13.36
C GLU A 30 7.56 10.26 12.27
N ILE A 31 8.52 10.11 11.37
CA ILE A 31 8.51 9.14 10.28
C ILE A 31 9.77 8.29 10.44
N PRO A 32 9.67 6.95 10.40
CA PRO A 32 10.84 6.09 10.40
C PRO A 32 11.80 6.49 9.26
N PRO A 33 13.13 6.36 9.43
CA PRO A 33 14.10 6.78 8.43
C PRO A 33 14.18 5.80 7.24
N ILE A 34 13.05 5.54 6.56
CA ILE A 34 12.89 4.51 5.52
C ILE A 34 13.89 4.69 4.37
N ARG A 35 14.20 5.94 4.00
CA ARG A 35 15.21 6.25 2.98
C ARG A 35 16.60 5.67 3.27
N GLN A 36 16.93 5.41 4.53
CA GLN A 36 18.22 4.86 4.94
C GLN A 36 18.24 3.32 4.87
N LEU A 37 17.08 2.68 4.74
CA LEU A 37 16.89 1.22 4.75
C LEU A 37 17.13 0.61 3.36
N ARG A 38 18.32 0.87 2.79
CA ARG A 38 18.60 0.47 1.39
C ARG A 38 18.57 -1.04 1.17
N LYS A 39 18.85 -1.84 2.20
CA LYS A 39 18.83 -3.31 2.16
C LYS A 39 17.51 -3.91 2.64
N LEU A 40 16.46 -3.11 2.76
CA LEU A 40 15.15 -3.60 3.20
C LEU A 40 14.57 -4.55 2.14
N GLU A 41 14.26 -5.76 2.56
CA GLU A 41 13.66 -6.82 1.76
C GLU A 41 12.18 -7.01 2.10
N VAL A 42 11.79 -6.74 3.34
CA VAL A 42 10.43 -6.92 3.85
C VAL A 42 9.97 -5.67 4.58
N PHE A 43 8.82 -5.13 4.18
CA PHE A 43 8.17 -4.00 4.85
C PHE A 43 6.74 -4.36 5.23
N GLU A 44 6.47 -4.47 6.53
CA GLU A 44 5.16 -4.77 7.07
C GLU A 44 4.67 -3.61 7.93
N MET A 45 3.44 -3.17 7.72
CA MET A 45 2.82 -2.12 8.49
C MET A 45 1.32 -2.33 8.58
N GLN A 46 0.84 -2.50 9.80
CA GLN A 46 -0.57 -2.60 10.14
C GLN A 46 -0.89 -1.51 11.15
N CYS A 47 -1.68 -0.52 10.75
CA CYS A 47 -1.94 0.66 11.58
C CYS A 47 -3.42 1.06 11.58
N LYS A 48 -3.88 1.63 12.70
CA LYS A 48 -5.27 2.09 12.85
C LYS A 48 -5.53 3.45 12.20
N SER A 49 -4.48 4.27 12.05
CA SER A 49 -4.54 5.68 11.63
C SER A 49 -3.78 5.93 10.32
N ASP A 50 -3.81 7.17 9.81
CA ASP A 50 -3.11 7.65 8.60
C ASP A 50 -1.57 7.56 8.64
N SER A 51 -0.97 6.77 9.53
CA SER A 51 0.47 6.65 9.66
C SER A 51 1.12 6.03 8.42
N LEU A 52 0.49 5.01 7.84
CA LEU A 52 0.91 4.45 6.57
C LEU A 52 0.80 5.49 5.44
N PHE A 53 -0.31 6.24 5.39
CA PHE A 53 -0.47 7.34 4.44
C PHE A 53 0.67 8.35 4.53
N ARG A 54 1.01 8.81 5.73
CA ARG A 54 2.11 9.78 5.95
C ARG A 54 3.47 9.24 5.56
N ILE A 55 3.73 7.97 5.87
CA ILE A 55 4.96 7.30 5.46
C ILE A 55 5.05 7.26 3.93
N LEU A 56 3.98 6.82 3.25
CA LEU A 56 3.96 6.78 1.79
C LEU A 56 4.04 8.19 1.18
N CYS A 57 3.41 9.21 1.77
CA CYS A 57 3.57 10.61 1.39
C CYS A 57 5.03 11.03 1.45
N SER A 58 5.71 10.80 2.58
CA SER A 58 7.11 11.17 2.75
C SER A 58 8.02 10.41 1.79
N MET A 59 7.76 9.13 1.54
CA MET A 59 8.46 8.36 0.52
C MET A 59 8.24 8.93 -0.88
N HIS A 60 7.01 9.33 -1.21
CA HIS A 60 6.66 9.95 -2.48
C HIS A 60 7.35 11.31 -2.66
N GLU A 61 7.28 12.20 -1.67
CA GLU A 61 7.92 13.51 -1.70
C GLU A 61 9.44 13.42 -1.86
N THR A 62 10.06 12.43 -1.20
CA THR A 62 11.51 12.23 -1.25
C THR A 62 11.96 11.31 -2.38
N GLN A 63 11.02 10.81 -3.20
CA GLN A 63 11.25 9.81 -4.25
C GLN A 63 12.08 8.61 -3.72
N THR A 64 11.73 8.13 -2.53
CA THR A 64 12.44 7.03 -1.88
C THR A 64 12.15 5.72 -2.59
N ILE A 65 13.22 5.09 -3.09
CA ILE A 65 13.19 3.77 -3.73
C ILE A 65 13.93 2.78 -2.82
N LEU A 66 13.28 1.65 -2.54
CA LEU A 66 13.85 0.53 -1.79
C LEU A 66 14.20 -0.59 -2.79
N PRO A 67 15.44 -0.65 -3.32
CA PRO A 67 15.76 -1.48 -4.48
C PRO A 67 15.65 -2.99 -4.19
N HIS A 68 15.90 -3.39 -2.95
CA HIS A 68 15.87 -4.80 -2.53
C HIS A 68 14.51 -5.23 -1.97
N LEU A 69 13.49 -4.38 -2.01
CA LEU A 69 12.20 -4.67 -1.42
C LEU A 69 11.47 -5.75 -2.23
N LYS A 70 11.22 -6.88 -1.59
CA LYS A 70 10.58 -8.05 -2.19
C LYS A 70 9.19 -8.29 -1.64
N ARG A 71 8.95 -7.96 -0.37
CA ARG A 71 7.70 -8.28 0.30
C ARG A 71 7.12 -7.07 0.99
N VAL A 72 5.83 -6.86 0.78
CA VAL A 72 5.08 -5.82 1.47
C VAL A 72 3.79 -6.37 2.06
N ASN A 73 3.50 -5.96 3.29
CA ASN A 73 2.23 -6.21 3.95
C ASN A 73 1.73 -4.88 4.51
N LEU A 74 0.75 -4.28 3.84
CA LEU A 74 0.30 -2.94 4.13
C LEU A 74 -1.19 -2.96 4.47
N GLY A 75 -1.55 -2.51 5.67
CA GLY A 75 -2.92 -2.38 6.09
C GLY A 75 -3.18 -1.15 6.93
N VAL A 76 -4.33 -0.54 6.68
CA VAL A 76 -4.75 0.69 7.35
C VAL A 76 -6.24 0.61 7.67
N LYS A 77 -6.64 0.91 8.91
CA LYS A 77 -8.07 0.86 9.29
C LYS A 77 -8.84 2.10 8.80
N HIS A 78 -8.22 3.27 8.89
CA HIS A 78 -8.79 4.53 8.45
C HIS A 78 -7.75 5.26 7.60
N CYS A 79 -8.08 5.54 6.34
CA CYS A 79 -7.15 6.21 5.44
C CYS A 79 -7.75 7.40 4.71
N ALA A 80 -6.93 8.42 4.52
CA ALA A 80 -7.21 9.53 3.63
C ALA A 80 -7.51 9.07 2.19
N ALA A 81 -8.39 9.80 1.49
CA ALA A 81 -8.79 9.51 0.11
C ALA A 81 -7.61 9.47 -0.89
N ALA A 82 -6.49 10.11 -0.56
CA ALA A 82 -5.28 10.12 -1.38
C ALA A 82 -4.39 8.87 -1.20
N TYR A 83 -4.71 7.98 -0.25
CA TYR A 83 -3.94 6.77 0.01
C TYR A 83 -3.77 5.85 -1.21
N PRO A 84 -4.81 5.57 -2.01
CA PRO A 84 -4.64 4.65 -3.14
C PRO A 84 -3.73 5.24 -4.22
N GLU A 85 -3.67 6.57 -4.41
CA GLU A 85 -2.71 7.19 -5.32
C GLU A 85 -1.26 6.92 -4.91
N LEU A 86 -0.98 7.06 -3.61
CA LEU A 86 0.35 6.75 -3.06
C LEU A 86 0.67 5.27 -3.18
N LEU A 87 -0.33 4.40 -2.99
CA LEU A 87 -0.17 2.97 -3.15
C LEU A 87 0.13 2.60 -4.61
N ILE A 88 -0.56 3.21 -5.58
CA ILE A 88 -0.31 3.03 -7.01
C ILE A 88 1.12 3.48 -7.35
N TRP A 89 1.54 4.67 -6.90
CA TRP A 89 2.91 5.15 -7.09
C TRP A 89 3.93 4.17 -6.49
N PHE A 90 3.68 3.70 -5.27
CA PHE A 90 4.58 2.81 -4.56
C PHE A 90 4.81 1.51 -5.34
N LEU A 91 3.74 0.88 -5.83
CA LEU A 91 3.80 -0.36 -6.63
C LEU A 91 4.50 -0.13 -7.98
N ARG A 92 4.30 1.03 -8.62
CA ARG A 92 4.98 1.36 -9.88
C ARG A 92 6.48 1.59 -9.69
N THR A 93 6.88 2.14 -8.55
CA THR A 93 8.26 2.45 -8.21
C THR A 93 9.05 1.20 -7.78
N HIS A 94 8.42 0.30 -7.03
CA HIS A 94 9.06 -0.90 -6.45
C HIS A 94 8.78 -2.14 -7.30
N ARG A 95 9.47 -2.23 -8.44
CA ARG A 95 9.29 -3.31 -9.43
C ARG A 95 9.87 -4.67 -9.00
N SER A 96 10.68 -4.70 -7.94
CA SER A 96 11.30 -5.90 -7.36
C SER A 96 10.36 -6.72 -6.46
N LEU A 97 9.12 -6.26 -6.26
CA LEU A 97 8.14 -6.92 -5.40
C LEU A 97 7.76 -8.33 -5.92
N GLU A 98 7.90 -9.30 -5.03
CA GLU A 98 7.54 -10.71 -5.19
C GLU A 98 6.24 -11.05 -4.45
N CYS A 99 6.03 -10.49 -3.26
CA CYS A 99 4.83 -10.71 -2.45
C CYS A 99 4.18 -9.37 -2.08
N VAL A 100 2.90 -9.20 -2.42
CA VAL A 100 2.15 -7.98 -2.14
C VAL A 100 0.87 -8.33 -1.39
N HIS A 101 0.78 -7.91 -0.13
CA HIS A 101 -0.45 -8.02 0.66
C HIS A 101 -0.96 -6.64 1.01
N ILE A 102 -2.17 -6.32 0.57
CA ILE A 102 -2.85 -5.04 0.82
C ILE A 102 -4.16 -5.33 1.54
N TYR A 103 -4.36 -4.64 2.65
CA TYR A 103 -5.54 -4.77 3.49
C TYR A 103 -6.29 -3.44 3.58
N ASN A 104 -7.63 -3.49 3.53
CA ASN A 104 -8.52 -2.34 3.78
C ASN A 104 -8.25 -1.11 2.87
N ALA A 105 -7.77 -1.30 1.64
CA ALA A 105 -7.66 -0.18 0.70
C ALA A 105 -9.04 0.22 0.16
N LEU A 106 -9.41 1.49 0.28
CA LEU A 106 -10.65 2.04 -0.27
C LEU A 106 -10.34 2.88 -1.51
N PHE A 107 -10.86 2.46 -2.67
CA PHE A 107 -10.71 3.16 -3.94
C PHE A 107 -11.91 4.08 -4.19
N ALA A 108 -11.65 5.36 -4.42
CA ALA A 108 -12.71 6.35 -4.60
C ALA A 108 -13.35 6.27 -5.98
N THR A 109 -12.56 5.96 -7.02
CA THR A 109 -13.03 5.95 -8.41
C THR A 109 -12.60 4.71 -9.18
N SER A 110 -13.37 4.37 -10.21
CA SER A 110 -13.09 3.26 -11.12
C SER A 110 -11.76 3.42 -11.86
N ASP A 111 -11.37 4.66 -12.20
CA ASP A 111 -10.07 4.95 -12.83
C ASP A 111 -8.91 4.65 -11.89
N GLN A 112 -9.02 5.05 -10.61
CA GLN A 112 -8.01 4.77 -9.60
C GLN A 112 -7.83 3.25 -9.42
N LEU A 113 -8.94 2.50 -9.35
CA LEU A 113 -8.90 1.04 -9.29
C LEU A 113 -8.24 0.42 -10.53
N ARG A 114 -8.56 0.92 -11.73
CA ARG A 114 -7.92 0.48 -12.97
C ARG A 114 -6.41 0.70 -12.96
N ARG A 115 -5.96 1.89 -12.54
CA ARG A 115 -4.53 2.22 -12.41
C ARG A 115 -3.83 1.33 -11.38
N PHE A 116 -4.50 0.99 -10.28
CA PHE A 116 -4.01 0.04 -9.28
C PHE A 116 -3.84 -1.37 -9.84
N TYR A 117 -4.85 -1.92 -10.51
CA TYR A 117 -4.74 -3.22 -11.16
C TYR A 117 -3.65 -3.24 -12.23
N ASN A 118 -3.51 -2.17 -13.03
CA ASN A 118 -2.42 -2.04 -13.98
C ASN A 118 -1.04 -2.04 -13.29
N ALA A 119 -0.88 -1.34 -12.17
CA ALA A 119 0.37 -1.32 -11.42
C ALA A 119 0.77 -2.74 -10.95
N LEU A 120 -0.17 -3.50 -10.39
CA LEU A 120 0.02 -4.89 -9.99
C LEU A 120 0.33 -5.80 -11.19
N MET A 121 -0.46 -5.71 -12.26
CA MET A 121 -0.25 -6.48 -13.49
C MET A 121 1.11 -6.21 -14.12
N LEU A 122 1.67 -5.02 -13.95
CA LEU A 122 2.98 -4.75 -14.49
C LEU A 122 4.08 -5.40 -13.65
N LEU A 123 3.90 -5.74 -12.37
CA LEU A 123 4.99 -6.26 -11.53
C LEU A 123 5.61 -7.53 -12.15
N PRO A 124 6.93 -7.54 -12.44
CA PRO A 124 7.57 -8.62 -13.20
C PRO A 124 7.87 -9.86 -12.36
N PHE A 125 8.10 -9.69 -11.04
CA PHE A 125 8.51 -10.79 -10.14
C PHE A 125 7.41 -11.20 -9.17
N LEU A 126 6.19 -10.66 -9.32
CA LEU A 126 5.07 -10.95 -8.43
C LEU A 126 4.71 -12.44 -8.53
N VAL A 127 4.76 -13.13 -7.40
CA VAL A 127 4.37 -14.54 -7.25
C VAL A 127 3.17 -14.70 -6.33
N GLU A 128 2.95 -13.74 -5.44
CA GLU A 128 1.88 -13.79 -4.43
C GLU A 128 1.20 -12.44 -4.27
N LEU A 129 -0.13 -12.45 -4.31
CA LEU A 129 -0.97 -11.28 -4.14
C LEU A 129 -2.11 -11.58 -3.17
N ASN A 130 -2.26 -10.78 -2.12
CA ASN A 130 -3.43 -10.81 -1.24
C ASN A 130 -4.09 -9.43 -1.21
N LEU A 131 -5.36 -9.36 -1.62
CA LEU A 131 -6.22 -8.18 -1.57
C LEU A 131 -7.38 -8.46 -0.62
N SER A 132 -7.13 -8.28 0.67
CA SER A 132 -8.12 -8.52 1.72
C SER A 132 -8.86 -7.24 2.07
N THR A 133 -10.18 -7.33 2.18
CA THR A 133 -11.07 -6.22 2.61
C THR A 133 -10.90 -4.91 1.83
N CYS A 134 -10.31 -4.96 0.64
CA CYS A 134 -10.19 -3.82 -0.26
C CYS A 134 -11.56 -3.55 -0.92
N THR A 135 -11.96 -2.29 -0.96
CA THR A 135 -13.28 -1.88 -1.45
C THR A 135 -13.20 -0.71 -2.42
N SER A 136 -14.22 -0.53 -3.25
CA SER A 136 -14.37 0.58 -4.19
C SER A 136 -15.70 1.26 -3.94
N CYS A 137 -15.71 2.59 -3.83
CA CYS A 137 -16.94 3.39 -3.74
C CYS A 137 -17.78 3.24 -5.01
N ASP A 138 -17.13 3.31 -6.17
CA ASP A 138 -17.78 3.03 -7.45
C ASP A 138 -18.11 1.54 -7.59
N ARG A 139 -19.16 1.27 -8.37
CA ARG A 139 -19.47 -0.10 -8.82
C ARG A 139 -18.28 -0.62 -9.62
N VAL A 140 -17.74 -1.76 -9.20
CA VAL A 140 -16.60 -2.37 -9.87
C VAL A 140 -17.08 -3.02 -11.17
N ASP A 141 -16.47 -2.61 -12.28
CA ASP A 141 -16.70 -3.22 -13.59
C ASP A 141 -16.22 -4.69 -13.59
N HIS A 142 -17.16 -5.59 -13.85
CA HIS A 142 -16.90 -7.03 -13.94
C HIS A 142 -15.89 -7.36 -15.05
N THR A 143 -15.89 -6.62 -16.15
CA THR A 143 -14.96 -6.83 -17.27
C THR A 143 -13.53 -6.53 -16.82
N MET A 144 -13.33 -5.41 -16.12
CA MET A 144 -12.04 -5.02 -15.56
C MET A 144 -11.51 -6.04 -14.55
N GLN A 145 -12.36 -6.51 -13.63
CA GLN A 145 -11.99 -7.56 -12.67
C GLN A 145 -11.64 -8.90 -13.36
N ALA A 146 -12.40 -9.29 -14.38
CA ALA A 146 -12.15 -10.52 -15.13
C ALA A 146 -10.81 -10.45 -15.88
N GLN A 147 -10.52 -9.32 -16.54
CA GLN A 147 -9.24 -9.07 -17.21
C GLN A 147 -8.07 -9.12 -16.23
N PHE A 148 -8.21 -8.46 -15.08
CA PHE A 148 -7.21 -8.49 -14.01
C PHE A 148 -6.94 -9.92 -13.52
N SER A 149 -7.99 -10.66 -13.18
CA SER A 149 -7.89 -12.03 -12.66
C SER A 149 -7.26 -12.97 -13.70
N LYS A 150 -7.66 -12.84 -14.98
CA LYS A 150 -7.06 -13.59 -16.08
C LYS A 150 -5.57 -13.30 -16.24
N ALA A 151 -5.16 -12.03 -16.12
CA ALA A 151 -3.75 -11.64 -16.20
C ALA A 151 -2.92 -12.18 -15.02
N MET A 152 -3.48 -12.16 -13.80
CA MET A 152 -2.84 -12.74 -12.62
C MET A 152 -2.67 -14.26 -12.78
N GLN A 153 -3.72 -14.95 -13.22
CA GLN A 153 -3.70 -16.39 -13.47
C GLN A 153 -2.71 -16.79 -14.56
N ALA A 154 -2.66 -16.05 -15.67
CA ALA A 154 -1.72 -16.30 -16.77
C ALA A 154 -0.25 -16.17 -16.33
N LYS A 155 0.02 -15.35 -15.30
CA LYS A 155 1.34 -15.22 -14.67
C LYS A 155 1.63 -16.28 -13.61
N GLY A 156 0.67 -17.15 -13.28
CA GLY A 156 0.81 -18.15 -12.22
C GLY A 156 0.82 -17.55 -10.81
N ILE A 157 0.26 -16.35 -10.62
CA ILE A 157 0.26 -15.66 -9.33
C ILE A 157 -0.71 -16.36 -8.37
N ARG A 158 -0.26 -16.64 -7.15
CA ARG A 158 -1.15 -17.06 -6.06
C ARG A 158 -1.93 -15.85 -5.56
N GLN A 159 -3.13 -15.67 -6.09
CA GLN A 159 -4.02 -14.57 -5.75
C GLN A 159 -5.05 -14.98 -4.70
N GLU A 160 -5.14 -14.19 -3.63
CA GLU A 160 -6.20 -14.27 -2.62
C GLU A 160 -6.95 -12.94 -2.57
N GLY A 161 -8.28 -13.00 -2.69
CA GLY A 161 -9.13 -11.82 -2.63
C GLY A 161 -9.11 -10.95 -3.90
N ILE A 162 -9.97 -9.93 -3.87
CA ILE A 162 -10.18 -8.96 -4.95
C ILE A 162 -10.82 -7.70 -4.35
N VAL A 163 -10.68 -6.55 -5.02
CA VAL A 163 -11.39 -5.33 -4.61
C VAL A 163 -12.88 -5.50 -4.87
N ARG A 164 -13.72 -5.30 -3.85
CA ARG A 164 -15.18 -5.43 -3.95
C ARG A 164 -15.83 -4.06 -4.04
N SER A 165 -17.01 -3.93 -4.64
CA SER A 165 -17.81 -2.72 -4.44
C SER A 165 -18.20 -2.60 -2.97
N LEU A 166 -18.12 -1.38 -2.44
CA LEU A 166 -18.69 -1.06 -1.16
C LEU A 166 -20.20 -1.30 -1.28
N ARG A 167 -20.72 -2.28 -0.53
CA ARG A 167 -22.15 -2.45 -0.40
C ARG A 167 -22.59 -1.40 0.61
N PHE A 168 -23.44 -0.47 0.18
CA PHE A 168 -24.19 0.32 1.13
C PHE A 168 -25.16 -0.64 1.82
N ASP A 169 -24.84 -1.01 3.06
CA ASP A 169 -25.73 -1.78 3.91
C ASP A 169 -26.37 -0.78 4.90
N PRO A 170 -27.58 -0.27 4.61
CA PRO A 170 -28.23 0.73 5.46
C PRO A 170 -28.50 0.22 6.89
N ASP A 171 -28.43 -1.10 7.11
CA ASP A 171 -28.67 -1.74 8.40
C ASP A 171 -27.39 -2.03 9.20
N SER A 172 -26.21 -1.60 8.71
CA SER A 172 -24.93 -1.77 9.42
C SER A 172 -24.71 -0.70 10.52
N ASN A 173 -25.69 -0.54 11.40
CA ASN A 173 -25.55 0.14 12.68
C ASN A 173 -25.47 -0.90 13.79
N HIS A 174 -24.25 -1.28 14.20
CA HIS A 174 -24.00 -1.89 15.52
C HIS A 174 -22.61 -1.50 16.04
#